data_AF-A0A4S8P0U3-F1
#
_entry.id   AF-A0A4S8P0U3-F1
#
_cell.length_a   1.000
_cell.length_b   1.000
_cell.length_c   1.000
_cell.angle_alpha   90.00
_cell.angle_beta   90.00
_cell.angle_gamma   90.00
#
_symmetry.space_group_name_H-M   'P 1'
#
loop_
_entity.id
_entity.type
_entity.pdbx_description
1 polymer ?
#
loop_
_entity_poly.entity_id
_entity_poly.type
_entity_poly.pdbx_seq_one_letter_code
_entity_poly.pdbx_strand_id
1 'polypeptide(L)'
;MFRSDPELLVTLRALDDPDRFERPLGFDLAAAEARHRLLTARLEADFATTCETMTDMVETSEFGRVQVPAAATARGTRLVVSVSAFWPVALVSADNPAAYFGAEDAHAEGVLDLGDFARVVRALDDLGYTAVPEELLNTDYDGPSVLRAERPDWYERFFGYS
;
A
#
# COMPACT_ATOMS: atom_id res chain seq x y z
N MET A 1 -12.43 -11.02 5.96
CA MET A 1 -13.25 -10.96 4.73
C MET A 1 -12.70 -9.80 3.94
N PHE A 2 -12.20 -10.01 2.73
CA PHE A 2 -11.69 -8.91 1.90
C PHE A 2 -12.84 -7.97 1.55
N ARG A 3 -12.61 -6.65 1.61
CA ARG A 3 -13.59 -5.66 1.14
C ARG A 3 -13.71 -5.79 -0.39
N SER A 4 -14.91 -5.55 -0.89
CA SER A 4 -15.15 -5.47 -2.33
C SER A 4 -14.66 -4.14 -2.91
N ASP A 5 -14.34 -4.09 -4.20
CA ASP A 5 -13.87 -2.87 -4.87
C ASP A 5 -14.78 -1.65 -4.64
N PRO A 6 -16.13 -1.76 -4.72
CA PRO A 6 -16.99 -0.62 -4.42
C PRO A 6 -16.85 -0.11 -2.98
N GLU A 7 -16.68 -0.99 -2.00
CA GLU A 7 -16.48 -0.61 -0.60
C GLU A 7 -15.11 0.05 -0.38
N LEU A 8 -14.09 -0.43 -1.09
CA LEU A 8 -12.76 0.18 -1.10
C LEU A 8 -12.79 1.58 -1.72
N LEU A 9 -13.45 1.77 -2.86
CA LEU A 9 -13.60 3.09 -3.47
C LEU A 9 -14.39 4.07 -2.59
N VAL A 10 -15.44 3.60 -1.89
CA VAL A 10 -16.14 4.42 -0.89
C VAL A 10 -15.18 4.82 0.24
N THR A 11 -14.32 3.91 0.69
CA THR A 11 -13.31 4.18 1.71
C THR A 11 -12.30 5.21 1.22
N LEU A 12 -11.76 5.05 0.01
CA LEU A 12 -10.80 6.00 -0.58
C LEU A 12 -11.40 7.39 -0.72
N ARG A 13 -12.62 7.51 -1.26
CA ARG A 13 -13.33 8.81 -1.35
C ARG A 13 -13.53 9.47 0.01
N ALA A 14 -13.82 8.70 1.06
CA ALA A 14 -14.03 9.23 2.40
C ALA A 14 -12.74 9.69 3.10
N LEU A 15 -11.59 9.12 2.73
CA LEU A 15 -10.27 9.48 3.27
C LEU A 15 -9.61 10.62 2.51
N ASP A 16 -10.09 10.90 1.31
CA ASP A 16 -9.55 11.95 0.46
C ASP A 16 -9.75 13.33 1.09
N ASP A 17 -8.65 14.09 1.21
CA ASP A 17 -8.65 15.48 1.65
C ASP A 17 -8.35 16.39 0.44
N PRO A 18 -9.35 17.04 -0.17
CA PRO A 18 -9.16 17.84 -1.38
C PRO A 18 -8.30 19.08 -1.17
N ASP A 19 -8.10 19.51 0.08
CA ASP A 19 -7.26 20.66 0.42
C ASP A 19 -5.82 20.25 0.73
N ARG A 20 -5.54 18.93 0.80
CA ARG A 20 -4.25 18.37 1.21
C ARG A 20 -3.82 17.19 0.35
N PHE A 21 -2.80 17.44 -0.47
CA PHE A 21 -2.29 16.43 -1.41
C PHE A 21 -1.40 15.39 -0.73
N GLU A 22 -0.32 15.79 -0.05
CA GLU A 22 0.69 14.86 0.49
C GLU A 22 0.30 14.21 1.83
N ARG A 23 -0.35 14.97 2.72
CA ARG A 23 -0.66 14.55 4.10
C ARG A 23 -2.00 15.13 4.53
N PRO A 24 -2.98 14.31 4.99
CA PRO A 24 -4.30 14.81 5.37
C PRO A 24 -4.23 15.77 6.57
N LEU A 25 -5.29 16.56 6.75
CA LEU A 25 -5.42 17.38 7.94
C LEU A 25 -5.34 16.54 9.22
N GLY A 26 -4.48 16.97 10.15
CA GLY A 26 -4.27 16.26 11.42
C GLY A 26 -3.38 15.03 11.32
N PHE A 27 -2.62 14.88 10.23
CA PHE A 27 -1.59 13.85 10.12
C PHE A 27 -0.64 13.87 11.33
N ASP A 28 -0.61 12.76 12.07
CA ASP A 28 0.24 12.55 13.24
C ASP A 28 1.44 11.70 12.83
N LEU A 29 2.59 12.35 12.66
CA LEU A 29 3.84 11.72 12.27
C LEU A 29 4.27 10.63 13.27
N ALA A 30 4.19 10.92 14.57
CA ALA A 30 4.63 9.98 15.60
C ALA A 30 3.76 8.72 15.60
N ALA A 31 2.45 8.89 15.40
CA ALA A 31 1.54 7.76 15.25
C ALA A 31 1.78 6.97 13.95
N ALA A 32 2.08 7.65 12.84
CA ALA A 32 2.43 6.98 11.58
C ALA A 32 3.72 6.14 11.70
N GLU A 33 4.78 6.71 12.29
CA GLU A 33 6.04 6.01 12.57
C GLU A 33 5.84 4.81 13.51
N ALA A 34 5.01 4.95 14.54
CA ALA A 34 4.71 3.85 15.46
C ALA A 34 4.01 2.70 14.74
N ARG A 35 3.04 2.98 13.87
CA ARG A 35 2.32 1.95 13.09
C ARG A 35 3.22 1.28 12.06
N HIS A 36 4.08 2.04 11.39
CA HIS A 36 5.04 1.50 10.43
C HIS A 36 6.07 0.55 11.11
N ARG A 37 6.56 0.92 12.31
CA ARG A 37 7.41 0.01 13.11
C ARG A 37 6.67 -1.26 13.54
N LEU A 38 5.40 -1.17 13.91
CA LEU A 38 4.58 -2.34 14.24
C LEU A 38 4.37 -3.25 13.02
N LEU A 39 4.10 -2.67 11.84
CA LEU A 39 3.99 -3.40 10.58
C LEU A 39 5.30 -4.13 10.25
N THR A 40 6.43 -3.42 10.34
CA THR A 40 7.75 -4.01 10.12
C THR A 40 7.97 -5.20 11.04
N ALA A 41 7.84 -5.01 12.35
CA ALA A 41 8.06 -6.08 13.33
C ALA A 41 7.10 -7.27 13.11
N ARG A 42 5.85 -7.02 12.70
CA ARG A 42 4.90 -8.08 12.39
C ARG A 42 5.33 -8.89 11.15
N LEU A 43 5.73 -8.22 10.07
CA LEU A 43 6.19 -8.89 8.85
C LEU A 43 7.49 -9.67 9.07
N GLU A 44 8.42 -9.11 9.86
CA GLU A 44 9.65 -9.81 10.23
C GLU A 44 9.38 -11.10 11.01
N ALA A 45 8.43 -11.07 11.94
CA ALA A 45 8.02 -12.27 12.68
C ALA A 45 7.32 -13.30 11.76
N ASP A 46 6.43 -12.83 10.89
CA ASP A 46 5.63 -13.66 9.99
C ASP A 46 6.47 -14.36 8.91
N PHE A 47 7.57 -13.74 8.47
CA PHE A 47 8.50 -14.28 7.47
C PHE A 47 9.83 -14.77 8.06
N ALA A 48 10.00 -14.70 9.39
CA ALA A 48 11.21 -15.07 10.11
C ALA A 48 12.50 -14.47 9.49
N THR A 49 12.44 -13.20 9.12
CA THR A 49 13.53 -12.49 8.42
C THR A 49 13.55 -11.02 8.81
N THR A 50 14.62 -10.30 8.47
CA THR A 50 14.68 -8.84 8.59
C THR A 50 14.10 -8.20 7.33
N CYS A 51 13.26 -7.19 7.50
CA CYS A 51 12.66 -6.45 6.39
C CYS A 51 13.43 -5.16 6.14
N GLU A 52 13.55 -4.76 4.87
CA GLU A 52 14.06 -3.43 4.54
C GLU A 52 12.94 -2.40 4.69
N THR A 53 13.25 -1.25 5.30
CA THR A 53 12.28 -0.19 5.54
C THR A 53 12.75 1.11 4.91
N MET A 54 11.82 1.82 4.28
CA MET A 54 12.05 3.16 3.76
C MET A 54 10.98 4.09 4.33
N THR A 55 11.41 5.17 4.98
CA THR A 55 10.57 6.26 5.48
C THR A 55 11.16 7.58 4.97
N ASP A 56 10.52 8.72 5.28
CA ASP A 56 10.99 10.07 4.91
C ASP A 56 10.87 10.41 3.41
N MET A 57 9.87 9.85 2.74
CA MET A 57 9.54 10.25 1.38
C MET A 57 8.95 11.67 1.39
N VAL A 58 9.52 12.56 0.59
CA VAL A 58 9.16 13.99 0.49
C VAL A 58 8.32 14.22 -0.77
N GLU A 59 7.39 15.19 -0.71
CA GLU A 59 6.52 15.58 -1.85
C GLU A 59 5.64 14.44 -2.39
N THR A 60 5.33 13.44 -1.55
CA THR A 60 4.50 12.30 -1.92
C THR A 60 3.47 11.98 -0.85
N SER A 61 2.32 11.46 -1.28
CA SER A 61 1.30 10.86 -0.42
C SER A 61 1.71 9.53 0.20
N GLU A 62 2.81 8.94 -0.24
CA GLU A 62 3.40 7.74 0.37
C GLU A 62 4.14 8.13 1.66
N PHE A 63 3.82 7.44 2.76
CA PHE A 63 4.51 7.60 4.03
C PHE A 63 5.81 6.80 4.08
N GLY A 64 5.78 5.57 3.58
CA GLY A 64 6.95 4.70 3.54
C GLY A 64 6.64 3.28 3.04
N ARG A 65 7.68 2.46 2.96
CA ARG A 65 7.63 1.06 2.53
C ARG A 65 8.22 0.11 3.55
N VAL A 66 7.73 -1.13 3.51
CA VAL A 66 8.37 -2.29 4.13
C VAL A 66 8.55 -3.35 3.05
N GLN A 67 9.75 -3.91 2.92
CA GLN A 67 10.07 -4.93 1.92
C GLN A 67 10.44 -6.25 2.59
N VAL A 68 9.67 -7.29 2.29
CA VAL A 68 10.03 -8.66 2.63
C VAL A 68 11.01 -9.16 1.55
N PRO A 69 12.23 -9.59 1.92
CA PRO A 69 13.24 -9.96 0.94
C PRO A 69 12.82 -11.20 0.16
N ALA A 70 13.20 -11.24 -1.12
CA ALA A 70 12.97 -12.37 -2.04
C ALA A 70 13.39 -13.73 -1.44
N ALA A 71 14.50 -13.77 -0.69
CA ALA A 71 15.00 -15.00 -0.07
C ALA A 71 14.05 -15.60 1.00
N ALA A 72 13.10 -14.81 1.50
CA ALA A 72 12.12 -15.24 2.51
C ALA A 72 10.75 -15.60 1.91
N THR A 73 10.55 -15.42 0.60
CA THR A 73 9.27 -15.72 -0.07
C THR A 73 9.36 -17.02 -0.87
N ALA A 74 8.22 -17.70 -1.03
CA ALA A 74 8.15 -19.01 -1.67
C ALA A 74 8.53 -19.00 -3.16
N ARG A 75 8.43 -17.84 -3.83
CA ARG A 75 8.72 -17.68 -5.26
C ARG A 75 10.01 -16.92 -5.55
N GLY A 76 10.75 -16.49 -4.53
CA GLY A 76 11.98 -15.74 -4.75
C GLY A 76 11.74 -14.31 -5.27
N THR A 77 10.52 -13.80 -5.13
CA THR A 77 10.14 -12.42 -5.48
C THR A 77 9.92 -11.65 -4.19
N ARG A 78 10.54 -10.48 -4.04
CA ARG A 78 10.31 -9.65 -2.84
C ARG A 78 8.85 -9.19 -2.78
N LEU A 79 8.32 -8.96 -1.59
CA LEU A 79 7.02 -8.31 -1.42
C LEU A 79 7.23 -6.90 -0.90
N VAL A 80 6.61 -5.92 -1.53
CA VAL A 80 6.69 -4.51 -1.11
C VAL A 80 5.33 -4.09 -0.58
N VAL A 81 5.32 -3.57 0.65
CA VAL A 81 4.16 -2.97 1.28
C VAL A 81 4.35 -1.46 1.31
N SER A 82 3.62 -0.75 0.46
CA SER A 82 3.59 0.71 0.45
C SER A 82 2.50 1.21 1.39
N VAL A 83 2.84 2.14 2.28
CA VAL A 83 1.92 2.74 3.26
C VAL A 83 1.61 4.17 2.84
N SER A 84 0.33 4.49 2.69
CA SER A 84 -0.12 5.85 2.43
C SER A 84 -0.08 6.68 3.71
N ALA A 85 0.15 7.98 3.60
CA ALA A 85 -0.10 8.90 4.71
C ALA A 85 -1.58 9.11 5.00
N PHE A 86 -2.46 8.75 4.07
CA PHE A 86 -3.90 8.71 4.27
C PHE A 86 -4.28 7.39 4.95
N TRP A 87 -3.99 7.29 6.24
CA TRP A 87 -4.37 6.15 7.07
C TRP A 87 -5.87 5.86 6.92
N PRO A 88 -6.32 4.59 6.81
CA PRO A 88 -5.57 3.33 6.93
C PRO A 88 -5.06 2.69 5.61
N VAL A 89 -4.76 3.44 4.55
CA VAL A 89 -4.52 2.83 3.23
C VAL A 89 -3.10 2.23 3.08
N ALA A 90 -3.02 1.01 2.55
CA ALA A 90 -1.78 0.35 2.15
C ALA A 90 -1.94 -0.43 0.84
N LEU A 91 -0.85 -0.60 0.10
CA LEU A 91 -0.74 -1.40 -1.11
C LEU A 91 0.27 -2.53 -0.87
N VAL A 92 0.00 -3.72 -1.40
CA VAL A 92 0.92 -4.86 -1.43
C VAL A 92 1.20 -5.23 -2.88
N SER A 93 2.46 -5.17 -3.29
CA SER A 93 2.90 -5.53 -4.65
C SER A 93 3.94 -6.64 -4.62
N ALA A 94 3.96 -7.47 -5.67
CA ALA A 94 5.09 -8.35 -5.96
C ALA A 94 6.19 -7.50 -6.61
N ASP A 95 7.38 -7.49 -6.01
CA ASP A 95 8.40 -6.49 -6.31
C ASP A 95 7.88 -5.05 -6.08
N ASN A 96 8.39 -4.06 -6.82
CA ASN A 96 7.92 -2.69 -6.74
C ASN A 96 6.50 -2.53 -7.31
N PRO A 97 5.73 -1.51 -6.85
CA PRO A 97 4.54 -1.07 -7.56
C PRO A 97 4.82 -0.84 -9.05
N ALA A 98 3.86 -1.18 -9.90
CA ALA A 98 3.88 -1.22 -11.35
C ALA A 98 4.86 -2.23 -11.98
N ALA A 99 5.47 -3.13 -11.20
CA ALA A 99 6.23 -4.25 -11.77
C ALA A 99 5.33 -5.29 -12.45
N TYR A 100 4.10 -5.43 -11.97
CA TYR A 100 3.05 -6.32 -12.48
C TYR A 100 1.72 -5.56 -12.52
N PHE A 101 0.72 -6.10 -13.23
CA PHE A 101 -0.63 -5.51 -13.25
C PHE A 101 -1.45 -5.87 -12.00
N GLY A 102 -0.78 -6.06 -10.86
CA GLY A 102 -1.37 -6.45 -9.59
C GLY A 102 -1.10 -7.89 -9.18
N ALA A 103 -1.73 -8.32 -8.07
CA ALA A 103 -1.39 -9.57 -7.40
C ALA A 103 -1.82 -10.80 -8.20
N GLU A 104 -2.98 -10.73 -8.88
CA GLU A 104 -3.48 -11.84 -9.70
C GLU A 104 -2.59 -12.10 -10.92
N ASP A 105 -2.12 -11.02 -11.57
CA ASP A 105 -1.18 -11.07 -12.70
C ASP A 105 0.17 -11.67 -12.27
N ALA A 106 0.74 -11.16 -11.18
CA ALA A 106 1.98 -11.70 -10.60
C ALA A 106 1.84 -13.18 -10.19
N HIS A 107 0.66 -13.60 -9.73
CA HIS A 107 0.39 -15.00 -9.42
C HIS A 107 0.33 -15.85 -10.70
N ALA A 108 -0.35 -15.37 -11.74
CA ALA A 108 -0.47 -16.04 -13.03
C ALA A 108 0.90 -16.21 -13.72
N GLU A 109 1.80 -15.23 -13.58
CA GLU A 109 3.19 -15.33 -14.04
C GLU A 109 4.07 -16.28 -13.19
N GLY A 110 3.54 -16.78 -12.07
CA GLY A 110 4.24 -17.72 -11.20
C GLY A 110 5.29 -17.07 -10.29
N VAL A 111 5.31 -15.74 -10.20
CA VAL A 111 6.26 -14.97 -9.41
C VAL A 111 5.72 -14.62 -8.01
N LEU A 112 4.41 -14.75 -7.78
CA LEU A 112 3.76 -14.49 -6.49
C LEU A 112 3.13 -15.77 -5.92
N ASP A 113 3.41 -16.06 -4.65
CA ASP A 113 2.68 -17.05 -3.86
C ASP A 113 1.49 -16.41 -3.13
N LEU A 114 0.29 -16.95 -3.33
CA LEU A 114 -0.92 -16.43 -2.69
C LEU A 114 -0.92 -16.62 -1.16
N GLY A 115 -0.18 -17.60 -0.65
CA GLY A 115 -0.03 -17.82 0.79
C GLY A 115 0.81 -16.72 1.45
N ASP A 116 1.91 -16.34 0.82
CA ASP A 116 2.74 -15.20 1.24
C ASP A 116 1.98 -13.88 1.10
N PHE A 117 1.29 -13.65 -0.04
CA PHE A 117 0.44 -12.47 -0.23
C PHE A 117 -0.64 -12.37 0.86
N ALA A 118 -1.39 -13.44 1.10
CA ALA A 118 -2.41 -13.47 2.13
C ALA A 118 -1.83 -13.31 3.55
N ARG A 119 -0.57 -13.71 3.79
CA ARG A 119 0.12 -13.46 5.06
C ARG A 119 0.31 -11.97 5.29
N VAL A 120 0.81 -11.25 4.27
CA VAL A 120 0.98 -9.79 4.34
C VAL A 120 -0.36 -9.08 4.53
N VAL A 121 -1.40 -9.45 3.76
CA VAL A 121 -2.71 -8.80 3.88
C VAL A 121 -3.35 -9.04 5.25
N ARG A 122 -3.18 -10.23 5.84
CA ARG A 122 -3.62 -10.48 7.22
C ARG A 122 -2.86 -9.63 8.23
N ALA A 123 -1.54 -9.46 8.09
CA ALA A 123 -0.77 -8.58 8.97
C ALA A 123 -1.25 -7.12 8.89
N LEU A 124 -1.62 -6.65 7.70
CA LEU A 124 -2.23 -5.34 7.50
C LEU A 124 -3.58 -5.21 8.20
N ASP A 125 -4.49 -6.18 7.98
CA ASP A 125 -5.83 -6.20 8.59
C ASP A 125 -5.75 -6.21 10.13
N ASP A 126 -4.88 -7.05 10.70
CA ASP A 126 -4.64 -7.15 12.15
C ASP A 126 -4.18 -5.81 12.77
N LEU A 127 -3.47 -4.98 12.00
CA LEU A 127 -2.98 -3.66 12.41
C LEU A 127 -3.94 -2.52 12.05
N GLY A 128 -5.09 -2.84 11.45
CA GLY A 128 -6.13 -1.88 11.08
C GLY A 128 -5.88 -1.15 9.76
N TYR A 129 -4.93 -1.63 8.94
CA TYR A 129 -4.78 -1.15 7.57
C TYR A 129 -5.84 -1.74 6.64
N THR A 130 -6.17 -1.00 5.59
CA THR A 130 -6.95 -1.49 4.45
C THR A 130 -6.00 -1.71 3.28
N ALA A 131 -5.75 -2.98 2.96
CA ALA A 131 -5.02 -3.35 1.76
C ALA A 131 -5.90 -3.08 0.53
N VAL A 132 -5.43 -2.20 -0.36
CA VAL A 132 -6.12 -1.85 -1.60
C VAL A 132 -5.39 -2.53 -2.76
N PRO A 133 -6.10 -3.28 -3.63
CA PRO A 133 -5.51 -3.89 -4.82
C PRO A 133 -4.91 -2.83 -5.74
N GLU A 134 -3.80 -3.17 -6.38
CA GLU A 134 -3.11 -2.30 -7.32
C GLU A 134 -3.97 -1.99 -8.55
N GLU A 135 -4.71 -2.99 -9.00
CA GLU A 135 -5.69 -2.92 -10.09
C GLU A 135 -6.72 -1.82 -9.82
N LEU A 136 -7.18 -1.72 -8.57
CA LEU A 136 -8.15 -0.71 -8.16
C LEU A 136 -7.50 0.68 -8.08
N LEU A 137 -6.27 0.75 -7.56
CA LEU A 137 -5.53 2.01 -7.48
C LEU A 137 -5.21 2.58 -8.87
N ASN A 138 -5.04 1.74 -9.88
CA ASN A 138 -4.78 2.13 -11.26
C ASN A 138 -6.07 2.46 -12.06
N THR A 139 -7.24 2.45 -11.42
CA THR A 139 -8.47 2.94 -12.04
C THR A 139 -8.56 4.46 -12.01
N ASP A 140 -9.28 5.03 -12.97
CA ASP A 140 -9.49 6.48 -13.07
C ASP A 140 -9.98 7.06 -11.74
N TYR A 141 -9.30 8.11 -11.31
CA TYR A 141 -9.66 8.85 -10.13
C TYR A 141 -10.98 9.59 -10.35
N ASP A 142 -11.95 9.34 -9.48
CA ASP A 142 -13.26 10.01 -9.48
C ASP A 142 -13.60 10.66 -8.12
N GLY A 143 -12.56 10.92 -7.31
CA GLY A 143 -12.69 11.58 -6.02
C GLY A 143 -12.79 13.11 -6.07
N PRO A 144 -12.83 13.78 -4.91
CA PRO A 144 -13.08 15.22 -4.80
C PRO A 144 -11.88 16.14 -5.09
N SER A 145 -10.64 15.62 -5.10
CA SER A 145 -9.40 16.38 -5.32
C SER A 145 -9.22 16.77 -6.79
N VAL A 146 -8.71 17.97 -7.03
CA VAL A 146 -8.31 18.40 -8.38
C VAL A 146 -6.83 18.06 -8.57
N LEU A 147 -6.57 16.90 -9.19
CA LEU A 147 -5.21 16.44 -9.49
C LEU A 147 -4.72 17.03 -10.82
N ARG A 148 -3.40 17.17 -10.97
CA ARG A 148 -2.78 17.87 -12.11
C ARG A 148 -2.77 17.04 -13.40
N ALA A 149 -2.76 15.71 -13.29
CA ALA A 149 -2.73 14.83 -14.44
C ALA A 149 -4.02 14.95 -15.29
N GLU A 150 -3.91 14.66 -16.60
CA GLU A 150 -5.06 14.68 -17.52
C GLU A 150 -6.05 13.55 -17.23
N ARG A 151 -5.54 12.40 -16.77
CA ARG A 151 -6.31 11.24 -16.31
C ARG A 151 -5.64 10.69 -15.05
N PRO A 152 -5.85 11.34 -13.90
CA PRO A 152 -5.29 10.88 -12.64
C PRO A 152 -5.91 9.54 -12.25
N ASP A 153 -5.18 8.76 -11.46
CA ASP A 153 -5.65 7.52 -10.85
C ASP A 153 -5.60 7.60 -9.32
N TRP A 154 -6.18 6.59 -8.66
CA TRP A 154 -6.18 6.53 -7.20
C TRP A 154 -4.78 6.29 -6.62
N TYR A 155 -3.87 5.68 -7.37
CA TYR A 155 -2.48 5.52 -6.98
C TYR A 155 -1.79 6.88 -6.83
N GLU A 156 -1.92 7.77 -7.83
CA GLU A 156 -1.36 9.12 -7.81
C GLU A 156 -1.84 9.90 -6.59
N ARG A 157 -3.14 9.76 -6.25
CA ARG A 157 -3.71 10.44 -5.08
C ARG A 157 -3.13 9.96 -3.75
N PHE A 158 -3.03 8.65 -3.54
CA PHE A 158 -2.74 8.04 -2.24
C PHE A 158 -1.27 7.66 -2.03
N PHE A 159 -0.48 7.59 -3.11
CA PHE A 159 0.93 7.16 -3.10
C PHE A 159 1.81 7.98 -4.05
N GLY A 160 1.23 8.77 -4.95
CA GLY A 160 1.96 9.57 -5.93
C GLY A 160 2.64 10.81 -5.37
N TYR A 161 3.30 11.53 -6.28
CA TYR A 161 3.89 12.84 -6.03
C TYR A 161 2.88 13.94 -6.38
N SER A 162 2.94 15.09 -5.68
CA SER A 162 2.04 16.23 -5.92
C SER A 162 2.67 17.37 -6.72
#